data_AF-A0A1F8M9M5-F1
#
_entry.id   AF-A0A1F8M9M5-F1
#
_cell.length_a   1.000
_cell.length_b   1.000
_cell.length_c   1.000
_cell.angle_alpha   90.00
_cell.angle_beta   90.00
_cell.angle_gamma   90.00
#
_symmetry.space_group_name_H-M   'P 1'
#
loop_
_entity.id
_entity.type
_entity.pdbx_description
1 polymer ?
#
loop_
_entity_poly.entity_id
_entity_poly.type
_entity_poly.pdbx_seq_one_letter_code
_entity_poly.pdbx_strand_id
1 'polypeptide(L)'
;MQCRSHAAQLGRLYKDFQAQNYEILLILGEPVEKARRYAEILHLPFPVLADPGRKVYHQYGLEKALVVIQRTASVIIDCNGIIRYAKIATNPMTWLQESHEVLSFVKSLAAAC
;
A
#
# COMPACT_ATOMS: atom_id res chain seq x y z
N MET A 1 -7.73 -10.31 8.55
CA MET A 1 -7.19 -11.29 7.57
C MET A 1 -7.02 -10.67 6.18
N GLN A 2 -7.97 -9.89 5.68
CA GLN A 2 -7.94 -9.28 4.33
C GLN A 2 -6.70 -8.41 4.05
N CYS A 3 -6.27 -7.52 4.97
CA CYS A 3 -5.08 -6.69 4.75
C CYS A 3 -3.78 -7.51 4.59
N ARG A 4 -3.66 -8.64 5.31
CA ARG A 4 -2.53 -9.56 5.17
C ARG A 4 -2.56 -10.27 3.82
N SER A 5 -3.75 -10.65 3.34
CA SER A 5 -3.92 -11.24 2.00
C SER A 5 -3.51 -10.26 0.91
N HIS A 6 -3.94 -8.99 1.00
CA HIS A 6 -3.56 -7.93 0.08
C HIS A 6 -2.04 -7.70 0.06
N ALA A 7 -1.42 -7.53 1.24
CA ALA A 7 0.04 -7.38 1.33
C ALA A 7 0.79 -8.59 0.75
N ALA A 8 0.35 -9.81 1.04
CA ALA A 8 0.94 -11.02 0.46
C ALA A 8 0.74 -11.11 -1.06
N GLN A 9 -0.38 -10.61 -1.60
CA GLN A 9 -0.62 -10.56 -3.03
C GLN A 9 0.27 -9.55 -3.73
N LEU A 10 0.47 -8.35 -3.15
CA LEU A 10 1.48 -7.41 -3.62
C LEU A 10 2.87 -8.05 -3.59
N GLY A 11 3.19 -8.84 -2.56
CA GLY A 11 4.45 -9.59 -2.49
C GLY A 11 4.63 -10.56 -3.66
N ARG A 12 3.57 -11.26 -4.08
CA ARG A 12 3.60 -12.13 -5.26
C ARG A 12 3.79 -11.37 -6.57
N LEU A 13 3.20 -10.18 -6.68
CA LEU A 13 3.28 -9.32 -7.87
C LEU A 13 4.53 -8.43 -7.87
N TYR A 14 5.36 -8.44 -6.83
CA TYR A 14 6.43 -7.48 -6.64
C TYR A 14 7.41 -7.42 -7.82
N LYS A 15 7.76 -8.58 -8.40
CA LYS A 15 8.61 -8.63 -9.60
C LYS A 15 7.98 -7.94 -10.82
N ASP A 16 6.66 -8.00 -10.95
CA ASP A 16 5.96 -7.30 -12.03
C ASP A 16 5.99 -5.77 -11.82
N PHE A 17 5.93 -5.29 -10.58
CA PHE A 17 6.13 -3.87 -10.27
C PHE A 17 7.57 -3.43 -10.55
N GLN A 18 8.55 -4.22 -10.12
CA GLN A 18 9.97 -3.94 -10.39
C GLN A 18 10.28 -3.92 -11.89
N ALA A 19 9.65 -4.82 -12.67
CA ALA A 19 9.80 -4.83 -14.13
C ALA A 19 9.21 -3.58 -14.82
N GLN A 20 8.44 -2.77 -14.08
CA GLN A 20 7.93 -1.48 -14.52
C GLN A 20 8.64 -0.31 -13.81
N ASN A 21 9.79 -0.55 -13.16
CA ASN A 21 10.55 0.44 -12.37
C ASN A 21 9.79 1.05 -11.18
N TYR A 22 8.81 0.32 -10.61
CA TYR A 22 8.12 0.72 -9.38
C TYR A 22 8.66 -0.03 -8.16
N GLU A 23 8.71 0.69 -7.04
CA GLU A 23 8.93 0.15 -5.69
C GLU A 23 7.62 0.16 -4.90
N ILE A 24 7.43 -0.84 -4.03
CA ILE A 24 6.27 -0.93 -3.14
C ILE A 24 6.69 -0.54 -1.73
N LEU A 25 6.01 0.45 -1.15
CA LEU A 25 6.17 0.78 0.27
C LEU A 25 4.86 0.50 1.01
N LEU A 26 4.90 -0.38 2.02
CA LEU A 26 3.75 -0.64 2.87
C LEU A 26 3.89 0.14 4.18
N ILE A 27 2.93 1.03 4.48
CA ILE A 27 2.94 1.85 5.70
C ILE A 27 1.88 1.32 6.67
N LEU A 28 2.29 1.00 7.89
CA LEU A 28 1.41 0.56 8.97
C LEU A 28 1.34 1.62 10.06
N GLY A 29 0.13 1.91 10.56
CA GLY A 29 -0.07 2.79 11.73
C GLY A 29 0.38 2.21 13.07
N GLU A 30 1.25 1.19 13.06
CA GLU A 30 1.74 0.46 14.23
C GLU A 30 3.22 0.80 14.50
N PRO A 31 3.73 0.55 15.72
CA PRO A 31 5.16 0.71 16.04
C PRO A 31 6.08 -0.17 15.17
N VAL A 32 7.36 0.22 15.10
CA VAL A 32 8.38 -0.42 14.25
C VAL A 32 8.55 -1.91 14.54
N GLU A 33 8.41 -2.35 15.79
CA GLU A 33 8.53 -3.76 16.17
C GLU A 33 7.42 -4.61 15.54
N LYS A 34 6.19 -4.07 15.50
CA LYS A 34 5.06 -4.73 14.87
C LYS A 34 5.17 -4.70 13.35
N ALA A 35 5.66 -3.59 12.77
CA ALA A 35 5.89 -3.50 11.33
C ALA A 35 6.95 -4.51 10.86
N ARG A 36 8.05 -4.64 11.60
CA ARG A 36 9.10 -5.65 11.37
C ARG A 36 8.52 -7.06 11.42
N ARG A 37 7.83 -7.41 12.51
CA ARG A 37 7.19 -8.73 12.67
C ARG A 37 6.18 -9.01 11.56
N TYR A 38 5.45 -7.99 11.10
CA TYR A 38 4.50 -8.11 10.00
C TYR A 38 5.20 -8.49 8.69
N ALA A 39 6.30 -7.82 8.36
CA ALA A 39 7.11 -8.12 7.19
C ALA A 39 7.69 -9.55 7.24
N GLU A 40 8.20 -9.96 8.40
CA GLU A 40 8.80 -11.29 8.62
C GLU A 40 7.77 -12.42 8.46
N ILE A 41 6.62 -12.34 9.13
CA ILE A 41 5.54 -13.34 8.99
C ILE A 41 5.04 -13.37 7.54
N LEU A 42 4.96 -12.19 6.93
CA LEU A 42 4.66 -11.88 5.54
C LEU A 42 5.57 -12.56 4.52
N HIS A 43 6.85 -12.73 4.87
CA HIS A 43 7.94 -12.87 3.91
C HIS A 43 7.85 -11.79 2.80
N LEU A 44 7.52 -10.55 3.18
CA LEU A 44 7.30 -9.48 2.22
C LEU A 44 8.63 -9.07 1.57
N PRO A 45 8.71 -9.01 0.23
CA PRO A 45 9.96 -8.73 -0.48
C PRO A 45 10.25 -7.22 -0.60
N PHE A 46 9.50 -6.37 0.09
CA PHE A 46 9.56 -4.91 0.00
C PHE A 46 9.50 -4.26 1.40
N PRO A 47 9.92 -2.98 1.53
CA PRO A 47 9.94 -2.30 2.82
C PRO A 47 8.56 -2.13 3.47
N VAL A 48 8.50 -2.40 4.78
CA VAL A 48 7.34 -2.10 5.63
C VAL A 48 7.71 -1.03 6.64
N LEU A 49 7.05 0.12 6.55
CA LEU A 49 7.28 1.30 7.37
C LEU A 49 6.28 1.41 8.52
N ALA A 50 6.71 2.06 9.60
CA ALA A 50 5.90 2.31 10.78
C ALA A 50 5.53 3.80 10.89
N ASP A 51 4.26 4.08 11.09
CA ASP A 51 3.70 5.42 11.31
C ASP A 51 2.80 5.42 12.57
N PRO A 52 3.37 5.20 13.78
CA PRO A 52 2.59 5.10 15.02
C PRO A 52 1.82 6.38 15.34
N GLY A 53 2.29 7.54 14.85
CA GLY A 53 1.63 8.83 14.99
C GLY A 53 0.57 9.12 13.92
N ARG A 54 0.37 8.23 12.95
CA ARG A 54 -0.55 8.40 11.81
C ARG A 54 -0.30 9.68 11.01
N LYS A 55 0.92 10.21 11.00
CA LYS A 55 1.24 11.48 10.31
C LYS A 55 1.04 11.34 8.81
N VAL A 56 1.43 10.21 8.23
CA VAL A 56 1.22 9.93 6.81
C VAL A 56 -0.26 9.75 6.54
N TYR A 57 -0.98 9.01 7.38
CA TYR A 57 -2.43 8.84 7.24
C TYR A 57 -3.15 10.20 7.19
N HIS A 58 -2.78 11.14 8.06
CA HIS A 58 -3.33 12.49 8.06
C HIS A 58 -2.98 13.29 6.80
N GLN A 59 -1.73 13.20 6.32
CA GLN A 59 -1.32 13.87 5.07
C GLN A 59 -2.10 13.37 3.84
N TYR A 60 -2.53 12.12 3.83
CA TYR A 60 -3.29 11.51 2.74
C TYR A 60 -4.81 11.49 2.97
N GLY A 61 -5.33 12.22 3.98
CA GLY A 61 -6.79 12.31 4.23
C GLY A 61 -7.42 10.97 4.66
N LEU A 62 -6.66 10.15 5.40
CA LEU A 62 -7.07 8.84 5.89
C LEU A 62 -7.51 8.90 7.34
N GLU A 63 -8.32 9.90 7.70
CA GLU A 63 -8.92 9.97 9.04
C GLU A 63 -9.86 8.78 9.28
N LYS A 64 -10.13 8.51 10.55
CA LYS A 64 -11.08 7.46 10.91
C LYS A 64 -12.49 7.86 10.48
N ALA A 65 -13.17 6.98 9.76
CA ALA A 65 -14.60 7.09 9.51
C ALA A 65 -15.39 6.59 10.74
N LEU A 66 -16.48 7.27 11.08
CA LEU A 66 -17.33 6.95 12.24
C LEU A 66 -16.54 6.77 13.54
N VAL A 67 -15.42 7.49 13.70
CA VAL A 67 -14.49 7.46 14.86
C VAL A 67 -13.73 6.13 15.05
N VAL A 68 -14.25 5.00 14.57
CA VAL A 68 -13.70 3.66 14.85
C VAL A 68 -13.03 3.00 13.64
N ILE A 69 -13.43 3.35 12.42
CA ILE A 69 -12.97 2.66 11.21
C ILE A 69 -11.78 3.40 10.60
N GLN A 70 -10.59 2.81 10.68
CA GLN A 70 -9.40 3.36 10.04
C GLN A 70 -9.49 3.23 8.53
N ARG A 71 -9.47 4.37 7.81
CA ARG A 71 -9.32 4.38 6.35
C ARG A 71 -7.92 3.94 5.94
N THR A 72 -7.82 3.30 4.79
CA THR A 72 -6.58 2.87 4.14
C THR A 72 -6.59 3.31 2.69
N ALA A 73 -5.43 3.34 2.04
CA ALA A 73 -5.34 3.66 0.64
C ALA A 73 -4.20 2.94 -0.07
N SER A 74 -4.39 2.73 -1.38
CA SER A 74 -3.32 2.46 -2.34
C SER A 74 -3.06 3.74 -3.13
N VAL A 75 -1.81 4.16 -3.20
CA VAL A 75 -1.40 5.38 -3.89
C VAL A 75 -0.23 5.06 -4.82
N ILE A 76 -0.28 5.55 -6.05
CA ILE A 76 0.84 5.49 -7.00
C ILE A 76 1.36 6.90 -7.19
N ILE A 77 2.65 7.07 -6.92
CA ILE A 77 3.35 8.35 -7.00
C ILE A 77 4.43 8.19 -8.07
N ASP A 78 4.52 9.12 -9.01
CA ASP A 78 5.57 9.13 -10.02
C ASP A 78 6.90 9.71 -9.46
N CYS A 79 7.95 9.65 -10.27
CA CYS A 79 9.27 10.20 -9.95
C CYS A 79 9.29 11.73 -9.72
N ASN A 80 8.25 12.47 -10.13
CA ASN A 80 8.11 13.91 -9.87
C ASN A 80 7.36 14.19 -8.55
N GLY A 81 6.98 13.15 -7.81
CA GLY A 81 6.19 13.26 -6.58
C GLY A 81 4.70 13.50 -6.84
N ILE A 82 4.22 13.26 -8.06
CA ILE A 82 2.81 13.46 -8.44
C ILE A 82 2.02 12.18 -8.19
N ILE A 83 0.92 12.30 -7.44
CA ILE A 83 -0.04 11.21 -7.27
C ILE A 83 -0.75 10.97 -8.60
N ARG A 84 -0.48 9.82 -9.24
CA ARG A 84 -1.12 9.37 -10.48
C ARG A 84 -2.39 8.56 -10.24
N TYR A 85 -2.48 7.92 -9.08
CA TYR A 85 -3.62 7.13 -8.65
C TYR A 85 -3.74 7.17 -7.14
N ALA A 86 -4.97 7.28 -6.64
CA ALA A 86 -5.28 7.13 -5.23
C ALA A 86 -6.63 6.43 -5.09
N LYS A 87 -6.64 5.31 -4.36
CA LYS A 87 -7.86 4.60 -4.00
C LYS A 87 -7.95 4.50 -2.50
N ILE A 88 -8.88 5.25 -1.92
CA ILE A 88 -9.16 5.24 -0.48
C ILE A 88 -10.29 4.25 -0.22
N ALA A 89 -10.09 3.32 0.72
CA ALA A 89 -11.15 2.46 1.21
C ALA A 89 -11.44 2.70 2.69
N THR A 90 -12.71 2.65 3.02
CA THR A 90 -13.20 2.62 4.41
C THR A 90 -13.51 1.18 4.85
N ASN A 91 -13.73 0.27 3.89
CA ASN A 91 -13.94 -1.14 4.15
C ASN A 91 -12.77 -1.97 3.57
N PRO A 92 -11.98 -2.67 4.40
CA PRO A 92 -10.88 -3.53 3.95
C PRO A 92 -11.35 -4.80 3.19
N MET A 93 -12.65 -4.98 2.95
CA MET A 93 -13.21 -6.13 2.23
C MET A 93 -13.11 -6.03 0.69
N THR A 94 -12.83 -4.85 0.12
CA THR A 94 -12.77 -4.59 -1.34
C THR A 94 -11.44 -4.96 -2.04
N TRP A 95 -10.50 -5.64 -1.37
CA TRP A 95 -9.07 -5.55 -1.70
C TRP A 95 -8.48 -6.70 -2.55
N LEU A 96 -9.23 -7.77 -2.84
CA LEU A 96 -8.68 -8.91 -3.62
C LEU A 96 -8.48 -8.56 -5.11
N GLN A 97 -9.32 -7.67 -5.65
CA GLN A 97 -9.20 -7.16 -7.03
C GLN A 97 -8.19 -6.02 -7.13
N GLU A 98 -7.95 -5.30 -6.04
CA GLU A 98 -7.16 -4.06 -6.05
C GLU A 98 -5.69 -4.29 -6.42
N SER A 99 -5.05 -5.35 -5.93
CA SER A 99 -3.62 -5.61 -6.24
C SER A 99 -3.35 -5.76 -7.75
N HIS A 100 -4.30 -6.38 -8.48
CA HIS A 100 -4.19 -6.51 -9.94
C HIS A 100 -4.60 -5.22 -10.67
N GLU A 101 -5.59 -4.49 -10.15
CA GLU A 101 -5.98 -3.18 -10.68
C GLU A 101 -4.81 -2.20 -10.62
N VAL A 102 -4.15 -2.10 -9.47
CA VAL A 102 -2.96 -1.25 -9.26
C VAL A 102 -1.84 -1.67 -10.23
N LEU A 103 -1.57 -2.96 -10.39
CA LEU A 103 -0.57 -3.42 -11.36
C LEU A 103 -0.96 -3.11 -12.81
N SER A 104 -2.24 -3.28 -13.18
CA SER A 104 -2.72 -2.95 -14.52
C SER A 104 -2.60 -1.47 -14.82
N PHE A 105 -2.82 -0.61 -13.82
CA PHE A 105 -2.65 0.83 -13.93
C PHE A 105 -1.17 1.19 -14.06
N VAL A 106 -0.29 0.58 -13.27
CA VAL A 106 1.17 0.73 -13.41
C VAL A 106 1.62 0.36 -14.83
N LYS A 107 1.12 -0.76 -15.40
CA LYS A 107 1.44 -1.19 -16.77
C LYS A 107 0.85 -0.29 -17.86
N SER A 108 -0.22 0.46 -17.57
CA SER A 108 -0.83 1.39 -18.54
C SER A 108 -0.20 2.78 -18.52
N LEU A 109 0.52 3.14 -17.45
CA LEU A 109 1.35 4.33 -17.44
C LEU A 109 2.54 4.12 -18.38
N ALA A 110 2.66 4.99 -19.38
CA ALA A 110 3.84 5.03 -20.23
C ALA A 110 5.07 5.22 -19.33
N ALA A 111 5.98 4.24 -19.38
CA ALA A 111 7.18 4.07 -18.56
C ALA A 111 7.22 4.95 -17.31
N ALA A 112 7.05 4.32 -16.14
CA ALA A 112 7.72 4.86 -14.97
C ALA A 112 9.18 5.12 -15.37
N CYS A 113 9.71 6.26 -14.92
CA CYS A 113 11.14 6.39 -14.73
C CYS A 113 11.71 5.01 -14.32
#